data_AF-A0A511N1S8-F1
#
_entry.id   AF-A0A511N1S8-F1
#
_cell.length_a   1.000
_cell.length_b   1.000
_cell.length_c   1.000
_cell.angle_alpha   90.00
_cell.angle_beta   90.00
_cell.angle_gamma   90.00
#
_symmetry.space_group_name_H-M   'P 1'
#
loop_
_entity.id
_entity.type
_entity.pdbx_description
1 polymer ?
#
loop_
_entity_poly.entity_id
_entity_poly.type
_entity_poly.pdbx_seq_one_letter_code
_entity_poly.pdbx_strand_id
1 'polypeptide(L)'
;MSEHVDQVVVIPLEGRCGCGQVWDDEEVEAYRARQVHDLPEIRLLVTEYQAEVKTCPHCQSQEQASFPEDVPGQVQYGPRLHGREYDRRALPAPGTHL
;
A
#
# COMPACT_ATOMS: atom_id res chain seq x y z
N MET A 1 14.94 0.15 7.82
CA MET A 1 14.51 -1.25 7.77
C MET A 1 13.60 -1.48 8.97
N SER A 2 12.50 -2.21 8.81
CA SER A 2 11.65 -2.58 9.95
C SER A 2 12.42 -3.48 10.90
N GLU A 3 12.24 -3.28 12.20
CA GLU A 3 12.83 -4.14 13.24
C GLU A 3 12.03 -5.46 13.38
N HIS A 4 10.74 -5.44 13.04
CA HIS A 4 9.88 -6.61 13.01
C HIS A 4 9.66 -7.08 11.57
N VAL A 5 9.87 -8.37 11.31
CA VAL A 5 9.65 -9.01 10.01
C VAL A 5 8.73 -10.21 10.19
N ASP A 6 7.74 -10.36 9.32
CA ASP A 6 6.76 -11.43 9.42
C ASP A 6 7.31 -12.78 8.95
N GLN A 7 8.21 -12.75 7.97
CA GLN A 7 8.88 -13.94 7.42
C GLN A 7 10.34 -13.64 7.09
N VAL A 8 11.22 -14.60 7.38
CA VAL A 8 12.62 -14.58 6.95
C VAL A 8 12.85 -15.72 5.96
N VAL A 9 13.34 -15.38 4.78
CA VAL A 9 13.82 -16.35 3.80
C VAL A 9 15.34 -16.22 3.72
N VAL A 10 16.04 -17.25 4.19
CA VAL A 10 17.50 -17.34 4.06
C VAL A 10 17.82 -17.89 2.67
N ILE A 11 18.65 -17.18 1.92
CA ILE A 11 19.17 -17.63 0.64
C ILE A 11 20.56 -18.21 0.90
N PRO A 12 20.77 -19.54 0.82
CA PRO A 12 22.07 -20.14 1.06
C PRO A 12 23.05 -19.75 -0.04
N LEU A 13 24.33 -19.63 0.31
CA LEU A 13 25.40 -19.53 -0.67
C LEU A 13 25.74 -20.94 -1.14
N GLU A 14 25.35 -21.27 -2.37
CA GLU A 14 25.57 -22.60 -2.95
C GLU A 14 26.76 -22.60 -3.92
N GLY A 15 27.32 -23.78 -4.17
CA GLY A 15 28.34 -23.99 -5.18
C GLY A 15 29.77 -23.86 -4.64
N ARG A 16 30.65 -23.23 -5.42
CA ARG A 16 32.08 -23.16 -5.12
C ARG A 16 32.62 -21.76 -5.19
N CYS A 17 33.59 -21.48 -4.34
CA CYS A 17 34.47 -20.34 -4.46
C CYS A 17 35.25 -20.41 -5.79
N GLY A 18 35.71 -19.27 -6.29
CA GLY A 18 36.58 -19.23 -7.48
C GLY A 18 37.89 -20.01 -7.31
N CYS A 19 38.31 -20.33 -6.09
CA CYS A 19 39.44 -21.21 -5.80
C CYS A 19 39.10 -22.72 -5.85
N GLY A 20 37.82 -23.08 -5.97
CA GLY A 20 37.34 -24.47 -6.03
C GLY A 20 36.78 -25.03 -4.71
N GLN A 21 36.92 -24.33 -3.58
CA GLN A 21 36.32 -24.71 -2.28
C GLN A 21 34.79 -24.73 -2.37
N VAL A 22 34.14 -25.77 -1.84
CA VAL A 22 32.67 -25.83 -1.73
C VAL A 22 32.18 -24.97 -0.57
N TRP A 23 31.02 -24.35 -0.73
CA TRP A 23 30.41 -23.56 0.34
C TRP A 23 29.52 -24.38 1.28
N ASP A 24 29.12 -25.59 0.88
CA ASP A 24 28.13 -26.42 1.58
C ASP A 24 28.48 -26.74 3.04
N ASP A 25 29.78 -26.80 3.37
CA ASP A 25 30.28 -27.16 4.71
C ASP A 25 30.92 -25.97 5.45
N GLU A 26 30.94 -24.76 4.87
CA GLU A 26 31.56 -23.59 5.49
C GLU A 26 30.60 -22.89 6.46
N GLU A 27 31.13 -22.38 7.58
CA GLU A 27 30.34 -21.66 8.58
C GLU A 27 29.90 -20.28 8.06
N VAL A 28 28.63 -19.92 8.30
CA VAL A 28 28.11 -18.60 7.91
C VAL A 28 28.58 -17.52 8.90
N GLU A 29 29.41 -16.60 8.42
CA GLU A 29 29.94 -15.51 9.26
C GLU A 29 28.93 -14.38 9.53
N ALA A 30 28.11 -14.00 8.54
CA ALA A 30 27.15 -12.91 8.68
C ALA A 30 26.05 -12.94 7.60
N TYR A 31 24.91 -12.32 7.92
CA TYR A 31 23.82 -12.09 6.96
C TYR A 31 23.79 -10.64 6.47
N ARG A 32 23.31 -10.44 5.24
CA ARG A 32 22.95 -9.12 4.68
C ARG A 32 21.51 -9.19 4.20
N ALA A 33 20.64 -8.36 4.78
CA ALA A 33 19.21 -8.42 4.51
C ALA A 33 18.74 -7.33 3.52
N ARG A 34 17.68 -7.66 2.79
CA ARG A 34 16.77 -6.73 2.09
C ARG A 34 15.35 -7.08 2.54
N GLN A 35 14.50 -6.07 2.66
CA GLN A 35 13.11 -6.27 3.05
C GLN A 35 12.21 -5.90 1.88
N VAL A 36 11.23 -6.74 1.61
CA VAL A 36 10.09 -6.43 0.74
C VAL A 36 8.92 -6.15 1.66
N HIS A 37 8.30 -4.99 1.50
CA HIS A 37 7.14 -4.56 2.30
C HIS A 37 5.91 -4.65 1.40
N ASP A 38 5.26 -5.80 1.42
CA ASP A 38 4.00 -5.98 0.71
C ASP A 38 2.85 -5.53 1.60
N LEU A 39 1.91 -4.79 1.01
CA LEU A 39 0.62 -4.61 1.63
C LEU A 39 -0.18 -5.87 1.29
N PRO A 40 -0.75 -6.58 2.29
CA PRO A 40 -1.68 -7.66 2.00
C PRO A 40 -2.86 -7.11 1.17
N GLU A 41 -3.67 -7.98 0.60
CA GLU A 41 -4.81 -7.58 -0.24
C GLU A 41 -5.67 -6.50 0.45
N ILE A 42 -5.57 -5.25 -0.03
CA ILE A 42 -6.38 -4.14 0.46
C ILE A 42 -7.70 -4.17 -0.30
N ARG A 43 -8.80 -4.43 0.41
CA ARG A 43 -10.15 -4.32 -0.14
C ARG A 43 -10.72 -2.95 0.19
N LEU A 44 -11.08 -2.20 -0.85
CA LEU A 44 -11.87 -0.97 -0.68
C LEU A 44 -13.30 -1.36 -0.29
N LEU A 45 -13.69 -0.96 0.91
CA LEU A 45 -15.08 -1.00 1.33
C LEU A 45 -15.75 0.31 0.90
N VAL A 46 -16.72 0.22 -0.01
CA VAL A 46 -17.49 1.37 -0.51
C VAL A 46 -18.89 1.34 0.09
N THR A 47 -19.25 2.42 0.78
CA THR A 47 -20.62 2.66 1.23
C THR A 47 -21.21 3.78 0.36
N GLU A 48 -22.28 3.47 -0.36
CA GLU A 48 -23.02 4.45 -1.14
C GLU A 48 -24.16 5.05 -0.30
N TYR A 49 -24.20 6.37 -0.21
CA TYR A 49 -25.31 7.09 0.40
C TYR A 49 -26.23 7.55 -0.73
N GLN A 50 -27.50 7.13 -0.68
CA GLN A 50 -28.51 7.54 -1.66
C GLN A 50 -29.53 8.46 -0.98
N ALA A 51 -29.65 9.68 -1.48
CA ALA A 51 -30.69 10.61 -1.05
C ALA A 51 -31.96 10.36 -1.86
N GLU A 52 -33.09 10.14 -1.19
CA GLU A 52 -34.38 10.10 -1.87
C GLU A 52 -34.68 11.47 -2.50
N VAL A 53 -35.31 11.44 -3.68
CA VAL A 53 -35.84 12.61 -4.35
C VAL A 53 -37.32 12.38 -4.61
N LYS A 54 -38.17 13.32 -4.20
CA LYS A 54 -39.63 13.22 -4.35
C LYS A 54 -40.18 14.47 -5.00
N THR A 55 -41.20 14.29 -5.83
CA THR A 55 -41.99 15.39 -6.39
C THR A 55 -43.33 15.45 -5.66
N CYS A 56 -43.68 16.63 -5.13
CA CYS A 56 -44.97 16.84 -4.49
C CYS A 56 -46.09 16.76 -5.55
N PRO A 57 -47.11 15.89 -5.39
CA PRO A 57 -48.18 15.76 -6.39
C PRO A 57 -49.10 16.99 -6.43
N HIS A 58 -49.06 17.87 -5.42
CA HIS A 58 -49.93 19.05 -5.32
C HIS A 58 -49.34 20.30 -5.97
N CYS A 59 -48.05 20.61 -5.71
CA CYS A 59 -47.38 21.81 -6.22
C CYS A 59 -46.28 21.52 -7.24
N GLN A 60 -45.99 20.24 -7.51
CA GLN A 60 -44.94 19.78 -8.43
C GLN A 60 -43.51 20.20 -8.03
N SER A 61 -43.29 20.70 -6.81
CA SER A 61 -41.94 20.97 -6.31
C SER A 61 -41.19 19.65 -6.11
N GLN A 62 -39.91 19.64 -6.45
CA GLN A 62 -39.01 18.51 -6.25
C GLN A 62 -38.11 18.80 -5.06
N GLU A 63 -38.07 17.88 -4.11
CA GLU A 63 -37.26 17.97 -2.90
C GLU A 63 -36.38 16.73 -2.77
N GLN A 64 -35.24 16.87 -2.11
CA GLN A 64 -34.34 15.75 -1.83
C GLN A 64 -33.89 15.75 -0.36
N ALA A 65 -33.52 14.57 0.14
CA ALA A 65 -32.86 14.46 1.43
C ALA A 65 -31.45 15.11 1.39
N SER A 66 -31.02 15.69 2.51
CA SER A 66 -29.65 16.18 2.69
C SER A 66 -28.70 15.02 2.99
N PHE A 67 -27.47 15.12 2.50
CA PHE A 67 -26.39 14.22 2.90
C PHE A 67 -25.87 14.57 4.30
N PRO A 68 -25.36 13.58 5.06
CA PRO A 68 -24.65 13.83 6.32
C PRO A 68 -23.42 14.73 6.16
N GLU A 69 -23.06 15.49 7.20
CA GLU A 69 -21.92 16.42 7.18
C GLU A 69 -20.57 15.72 6.93
N ASP A 70 -20.44 14.45 7.32
CA ASP A 70 -19.25 13.62 7.12
C ASP A 70 -19.18 12.97 5.73
N VAL A 71 -20.17 13.22 4.86
CA VAL A 71 -20.17 12.83 3.43
C VAL A 71 -20.24 14.09 2.54
N PRO A 72 -19.23 14.98 2.60
CA PRO A 72 -19.26 16.25 1.87
C PRO A 72 -19.03 16.11 0.36
N GLY A 73 -18.41 15.01 -0.10
CA GLY A 73 -18.02 14.82 -1.49
C GLY A 73 -18.78 13.68 -2.17
N GLN A 74 -18.94 13.78 -3.50
CA GLN A 74 -19.53 12.71 -4.31
C GLN A 74 -18.70 11.41 -4.25
N VAL A 75 -17.38 11.53 -4.12
CA VAL A 75 -16.45 10.41 -3.92
C VAL A 75 -15.40 10.84 -2.89
N GLN A 76 -15.22 10.06 -1.83
CA GLN A 76 -14.23 10.33 -0.80
C GLN A 76 -13.68 9.03 -0.20
N TYR A 77 -12.41 9.04 0.19
CA TYR A 77 -11.83 7.96 0.98
C TYR A 77 -12.16 8.17 2.46
N GLY A 78 -12.47 7.06 3.14
CA GLY A 78 -12.65 7.08 4.59
C GLY A 78 -11.35 7.41 5.33
N PRO A 79 -11.43 7.76 6.62
CA PRO A 79 -10.29 8.29 7.38
C PRO A 79 -9.13 7.30 7.57
N ARG A 80 -9.36 6.01 7.28
CA ARG A 80 -8.31 4.98 7.33
C ARG A 80 -7.35 5.03 6.15
N LEU A 81 -7.70 5.77 5.09
CA LEU A 81 -6.89 5.95 3.90
C LEU A 81 -6.63 7.43 3.67
N HIS A 82 -5.76 8.02 4.50
CA HIS A 82 -5.19 9.32 4.25
C HIS A 82 -3.79 9.14 3.64
N GLY A 83 -3.68 9.33 2.32
CA GLY A 83 -2.39 9.39 1.67
C GLY A 83 -1.60 10.58 2.18
N ARG A 84 -0.39 10.34 2.69
CA ARG A 84 0.60 11.41 2.87
C ARG A 84 1.12 11.78 1.48
N GLU A 85 1.11 13.07 1.15
CA GLU A 85 1.68 13.57 -0.09
C GLU A 85 3.16 13.19 -0.17
N TYR A 86 3.58 12.56 -1.26
CA TYR A 86 4.97 12.19 -1.50
C TYR A 86 5.73 13.41 -2.05
N ASP A 87 6.75 13.90 -1.35
CA ASP A 87 7.59 15.00 -1.84
C ASP A 87 8.39 14.54 -3.08
N ARG A 88 7.96 15.00 -4.26
CA ARG A 88 8.58 14.68 -5.56
C ARG A 88 10.03 15.18 -5.69
N ARG A 89 10.53 16.02 -4.78
CA ARG A 89 11.91 16.54 -4.79
C ARG A 89 12.93 15.58 -4.17
N ALA A 90 12.49 14.49 -3.54
CA ALA A 90 13.37 13.56 -2.82
C ALA A 90 13.76 12.29 -3.63
N LEU A 91 13.37 12.16 -4.90
CA LEU A 91 13.75 11.01 -5.72
C LEU A 91 15.22 11.11 -6.14
N PRO A 92 16.10 10.15 -5.78
CA PRO A 92 17.43 10.10 -6.35
C PRO A 92 17.33 9.81 -7.86
N ALA A 93 18.11 10.53 -8.66
CA ALA A 93 18.18 10.31 -10.10
C ALA A 93 18.52 8.83 -10.40
N PRO A 94 17.88 8.20 -11.40
CA PRO A 94 18.18 6.82 -11.77
C PRO A 94 19.66 6.70 -12.14
N GLY A 95 20.38 5.86 -11.41
CA GLY A 95 21.81 5.63 -11.61
C GLY A 95 22.07 5.02 -12.99
N THR A 96 22.93 5.68 -13.77
CA THR A 96 23.47 5.16 -15.02
C THR A 96 24.34 3.94 -14.69
N HIS A 97 23.84 2.75 -15.01
CA HIS A 97 24.67 1.55 -15.00
C HIS A 97 25.59 1.58 -16.23
N LEU A 98 26.91 1.63 -15.98
CA LEU A 98 27.98 1.31 -16.92
C LEU A 98 28.28 -0.19 -16.86
#